data_AF-A0A7Y4M238-F1
#
_entry.id   AF-A0A7Y4M238-F1
#
_cell.length_a   1.000
_cell.length_b   1.000
_cell.length_c   1.000
_cell.angle_alpha   90.00
_cell.angle_beta   90.00
_cell.angle_gamma   90.00
#
_symmetry.space_group_name_H-M   'P 1'
#
loop_
_entity.id
_entity.type
_entity.pdbx_description
1 polymer ?
#
loop_
_entity_poly.entity_id
_entity_poly.type
_entity_poly.pdbx_seq_one_letter_code
_entity_poly.pdbx_strand_id
1 'polypeptide(L)'
;MTSQAVEGACAFAWRNYLLRDSSISENDSRRSALYRYVSNLCDTGDYDFGLLQIAAVAYLKKLDELHDDRSARLAADQALAECLKSRSAPAGT
;
A
#
# COMPACT_ATOMS: atom_id res chain seq x y z
N MET A 1 -13.21 -9.03 10.21
CA MET A 1 -11.95 -8.46 10.75
C MET A 1 -11.08 -7.78 9.70
N THR A 2 -11.34 -7.97 8.39
CA THR A 2 -10.55 -7.41 7.27
C THR A 2 -10.67 -5.89 7.11
N SER A 3 -11.86 -5.31 7.34
CA SER A 3 -12.09 -3.87 7.12
C SER A 3 -11.23 -2.95 8.00
N GLN A 4 -11.02 -3.29 9.27
CA GLN A 4 -10.23 -2.44 10.19
C GLN A 4 -8.75 -2.40 9.80
N ALA A 5 -8.20 -3.52 9.30
CA ALA A 5 -6.82 -3.59 8.85
C ALA A 5 -6.61 -2.77 7.56
N VAL A 6 -7.56 -2.86 6.62
CA VAL A 6 -7.58 -2.06 5.38
C VAL A 6 -7.69 -0.57 5.70
N GLU A 7 -8.65 -0.18 6.55
CA GLU A 7 -8.83 1.22 6.96
C GLU A 7 -7.59 1.78 7.66
N GLY A 8 -7.02 1.03 8.60
CA GLY A 8 -5.83 1.44 9.32
C GLY A 8 -4.60 1.59 8.41
N ALA A 9 -4.40 0.65 7.48
CA ALA A 9 -3.29 0.69 6.52
C ALA A 9 -3.45 1.88 5.54
N CYS A 10 -4.66 2.09 5.02
CA CYS A 10 -4.97 3.23 4.15
C CYS A 10 -4.79 4.55 4.87
N ALA A 11 -5.34 4.68 6.09
CA ALA A 11 -5.22 5.91 6.87
C ALA A 11 -3.76 6.23 7.23
N PHE A 12 -2.97 5.21 7.55
CA PHE A 12 -1.55 5.36 7.81
C PHE A 12 -0.80 5.85 6.56
N ALA A 13 -0.94 5.16 5.44
CA ALA A 13 -0.26 5.53 4.20
C ALA A 13 -0.68 6.92 3.71
N TRP A 14 -1.98 7.23 3.75
CA TRP A 14 -2.52 8.51 3.32
C TRP A 14 -2.00 9.68 4.17
N ARG A 15 -1.97 9.54 5.50
CA ARG A 15 -1.43 10.57 6.39
C ARG A 15 0.05 10.82 6.13
N ASN A 16 0.85 9.77 5.97
CA ASN A 16 2.27 9.92 5.66
C ASN A 16 2.49 10.59 4.29
N TYR A 17 1.62 10.30 3.33
CA TYR A 17 1.67 10.90 2.01
C TYR A 17 1.35 12.40 2.02
N LEU A 18 0.29 12.82 2.73
CA LEU A 18 -0.04 14.24 2.90
C LEU A 18 1.04 15.02 3.66
N LEU A 19 1.73 14.39 4.62
CA LEU A 19 2.86 15.01 5.31
C LEU A 19 4.03 15.31 4.36
N ARG A 20 4.21 14.49 3.31
CA ARG A 20 5.25 14.67 2.30
C ARG A 20 4.85 15.66 1.22
N ASP A 21 3.57 15.70 0.86
CA ASP A 21 3.04 16.60 -0.17
C ASP A 21 1.78 17.33 0.32
N SER A 22 2.01 18.49 0.94
CA SER A 22 0.96 19.35 1.49
C SER A 22 0.16 20.11 0.42
N SER A 23 0.54 20.00 -0.86
CA SER A 23 -0.20 20.60 -1.97
C SER A 23 -1.41 19.77 -2.38
N ILE A 24 -1.48 18.51 -1.93
CA ILE A 24 -2.53 17.56 -2.27
C ILE A 24 -3.70 17.70 -1.29
N SER A 25 -4.92 17.73 -1.83
CA SER A 25 -6.14 17.76 -1.01
C SER A 25 -6.30 16.46 -0.23
N GLU A 26 -6.77 16.54 1.02
CA GLU A 26 -7.11 15.36 1.82
C GLU A 26 -8.15 14.45 1.12
N ASN A 27 -8.98 15.03 0.25
CA ASN A 27 -10.03 14.34 -0.48
C ASN A 27 -9.66 14.02 -1.94
N ASP A 28 -8.36 13.99 -2.26
CA ASP A 28 -7.91 13.66 -3.61
C ASP A 28 -8.35 12.24 -4.03
N SER A 29 -8.63 12.09 -5.33
CA SER A 29 -8.98 10.82 -5.98
C SER A 29 -8.01 9.67 -5.67
N ARG A 30 -6.73 9.97 -5.42
CA ARG A 30 -5.68 9.00 -5.03
C ARG A 30 -6.03 8.26 -3.75
N ARG A 31 -6.72 8.91 -2.79
CA ARG A 31 -7.19 8.27 -1.55
C ARG A 31 -8.21 7.16 -1.84
N SER A 32 -9.12 7.40 -2.77
CA SER A 32 -10.10 6.39 -3.19
C SER A 32 -9.44 5.26 -3.96
N ALA A 33 -8.46 5.56 -4.82
CA ALA A 33 -7.70 4.56 -5.55
C ALA A 33 -6.89 3.65 -4.61
N LEU A 34 -6.22 4.24 -3.61
CA LEU A 34 -5.54 3.53 -2.53
C LEU A 34 -6.48 2.56 -1.82
N TYR A 35 -7.66 3.02 -1.40
CA TYR A 35 -8.61 2.17 -0.68
C TYR A 35 -9.05 0.97 -1.51
N ARG A 36 -9.33 1.17 -2.81
CA ARG A 36 -9.66 0.07 -3.73
C ARG A 36 -8.51 -0.92 -3.88
N TYR A 37 -7.27 -0.43 -4.00
CA TYR A 37 -6.11 -1.29 -4.10
C TYR A 37 -5.94 -2.17 -2.85
N VAL A 38 -5.93 -1.57 -1.67
CA VAL A 38 -5.71 -2.30 -0.40
C VAL A 38 -6.88 -3.24 -0.08
N SER A 39 -8.12 -2.83 -0.38
CA SER A 39 -9.29 -3.72 -0.24
C SER A 39 -9.15 -4.94 -1.15
N ASN A 40 -8.88 -4.74 -2.44
CA ASN A 40 -8.70 -5.84 -3.37
C ASN A 40 -7.56 -6.76 -2.94
N LEU A 41 -6.45 -6.20 -2.45
CA LEU A 41 -5.33 -6.98 -1.93
C LEU A 41 -5.78 -7.87 -0.75
N CYS A 42 -6.47 -7.29 0.23
CA CYS A 42 -7.01 -8.02 1.38
C CYS A 42 -8.07 -9.07 0.99
N ASP A 43 -8.84 -8.84 -0.06
CA ASP A 43 -9.84 -9.82 -0.55
C ASP A 43 -9.18 -10.99 -1.29
N THR A 44 -8.00 -10.77 -1.89
CA THR A 44 -7.28 -11.80 -2.67
C THR A 44 -6.31 -12.64 -1.85
N GLY A 45 -6.01 -12.29 -0.60
CA GLY A 45 -5.07 -13.02 0.23
C GLY A 45 -5.14 -12.69 1.71
N ASP A 46 -4.56 -13.55 2.53
CA ASP A 46 -4.48 -13.37 3.98
C ASP A 46 -3.27 -12.50 4.33
N TYR A 47 -3.44 -11.18 4.16
CA TYR A 47 -2.40 -10.19 4.45
C TYR A 47 -2.59 -9.61 5.86
N ASP A 48 -1.58 -9.77 6.71
CA ASP A 48 -1.53 -9.08 7.99
C ASP A 48 -1.45 -7.55 7.81
N PHE A 49 -1.84 -6.81 8.85
CA PHE A 49 -1.82 -5.36 8.89
C PHE A 49 -0.48 -4.73 8.43
N GLY A 50 0.66 -5.29 8.85
CA GLY A 50 1.97 -4.78 8.46
C GLY A 50 2.25 -4.90 6.96
N LEU A 51 1.77 -5.99 6.33
CA LEU A 51 1.91 -6.20 4.89
C LEU A 51 1.01 -5.23 4.10
N LEU A 52 -0.22 -5.02 4.58
CA LEU A 52 -1.14 -4.03 4.01
C LEU A 52 -0.58 -2.60 4.10
N GLN A 53 0.09 -2.24 5.21
CA GLN A 53 0.77 -0.95 5.33
C GLN A 53 1.91 -0.77 4.32
N ILE A 54 2.77 -1.79 4.17
CA ILE A 54 3.88 -1.75 3.20
C ILE A 54 3.33 -1.59 1.78
N ALA A 55 2.33 -2.39 1.41
CA ALA A 55 1.69 -2.31 0.10
C ALA A 55 1.07 -0.93 -0.16
N ALA A 56 0.35 -0.39 0.84
CA ALA A 56 -0.29 0.92 0.76
C ALA A 56 0.71 2.07 0.53
N VAL A 57 1.83 2.07 1.25
CA VAL A 57 2.90 3.07 1.09
C VAL A 57 3.61 2.91 -0.25
N ALA A 58 3.92 1.67 -0.65
CA ALA A 58 4.56 1.39 -1.92
C ALA A 58 3.70 1.84 -3.11
N TYR A 59 2.39 1.59 -3.05
CA TYR A 59 1.44 2.03 -4.07
C TYR A 59 1.43 3.54 -4.26
N LEU A 60 1.29 4.33 -3.18
CA LEU A 60 1.29 5.79 -3.30
C LEU A 60 2.60 6.34 -3.87
N LYS A 61 3.74 5.78 -3.44
CA LYS A 61 5.05 6.15 -3.99
C LYS A 61 5.14 5.84 -5.48
N LYS A 62 4.67 4.67 -5.91
CA LYS A 62 4.69 4.27 -7.33
C LYS A 62 3.68 5.05 -8.17
N LEU A 63 2.58 5.49 -7.58
CA LEU A 63 1.61 6.35 -8.24
C LEU A 63 2.20 7.73 -8.56
N ASP A 64 3.02 8.28 -7.66
CA ASP A 64 3.79 9.50 -7.94
C ASP A 64 4.88 9.29 -9.00
N GLU A 65 5.58 8.14 -8.97
CA GLU A 65 6.69 7.89 -9.91
C GLU A 65 6.20 7.57 -11.33
N LEU A 66 5.12 6.80 -11.45
CA LEU A 66 4.67 6.24 -12.73
C LEU A 66 3.48 7.01 -13.32
N HIS A 67 2.76 7.78 -12.50
CA HIS A 67 1.54 8.51 -12.88
C HIS A 67 0.45 7.64 -13.52
N ASP A 68 0.52 6.33 -13.36
CA ASP A 68 -0.43 5.34 -13.86
C ASP A 68 -0.82 4.37 -12.73
N ASP A 69 -2.12 4.25 -12.48
CA ASP A 69 -2.69 3.40 -11.42
C ASP A 69 -2.33 1.93 -11.63
N ARG A 70 -2.45 1.44 -12.86
CA ARG A 70 -2.23 0.00 -13.14
C ARG A 70 -0.78 -0.38 -12.91
N SER A 71 0.15 0.43 -13.39
CA SER A 71 1.58 0.23 -13.21
C SER A 71 1.98 0.39 -11.73
N ALA A 72 1.36 1.33 -11.01
CA ALA A 72 1.61 1.50 -9.58
C ALA A 72 1.18 0.28 -8.75
N ARG A 73 0.03 -0.32 -9.06
CA ARG A 73 -0.42 -1.56 -8.40
C ARG A 73 0.55 -2.71 -8.63
N LEU A 74 0.93 -2.95 -9.89
CA LEU A 74 1.88 -4.02 -10.23
C LEU A 74 3.22 -3.85 -9.52
N ALA A 75 3.75 -2.62 -9.45
CA ALA A 75 5.00 -2.34 -8.76
C ALA A 75 4.87 -2.48 -7.23
N ALA A 76 3.72 -2.12 -6.65
CA ALA A 76 3.46 -2.32 -5.22
C ALA A 76 3.33 -3.80 -4.87
N ASP A 77 2.68 -4.60 -5.71
CA ASP A 77 2.56 -6.05 -5.54
C ASP A 77 3.93 -6.74 -5.63
N GLN A 78 4.79 -6.29 -6.55
CA GLN A 78 6.17 -6.76 -6.62
C GLN A 78 6.96 -6.42 -5.36
N ALA A 79 6.87 -5.18 -4.87
CA ALA A 79 7.54 -4.78 -3.63
C ALA A 79 7.07 -5.61 -2.43
N LEU A 80 5.76 -5.90 -2.37
CA LEU A 80 5.18 -6.75 -1.35
C LEU A 80 5.68 -8.20 -1.43
N ALA A 81 5.74 -8.77 -2.63
CA ALA A 81 6.28 -10.10 -2.85
C ALA A 81 7.75 -10.23 -2.44
N GLU A 82 8.57 -9.20 -2.71
CA GLU A 82 9.96 -9.17 -2.25
C GLU A 82 10.06 -9.05 -0.72
N CYS A 83 9.24 -8.22 -0.08
CA CYS A 83 9.17 -8.17 1.39
C CYS A 83 8.80 -9.52 2.02
N LEU A 84 7.86 -10.25 1.41
CA LEU A 84 7.50 -11.60 1.84
C LEU A 84 8.67 -12.56 1.71
N LYS A 85 9.36 -12.58 0.55
CA LYS A 85 10.55 -13.42 0.34
C LYS A 85 11.67 -13.13 1.33
N SER A 86 11.97 -11.84 1.58
CA SER A 86 12.99 -11.45 2.57
C SER A 86 12.62 -11.86 3.99
N ARG A 87 11.32 -11.82 4.36
CA ARG A 87 10.83 -12.28 5.67
C ARG A 87 10.91 -13.80 5.82
N SER A 88 10.77 -14.55 4.73
CA SER A 88 10.90 -16.01 4.70
C SER A 88 12.34 -16.49 4.63
N ALA A 89 13.31 -15.62 4.36
CA ALA A 89 14.72 -15.98 4.43
C ALA A 89 15.11 -16.21 5.90
N PRO A 90 15.57 -17.41 6.29
CA PRO A 90 16.10 -17.61 7.63
C PRO A 90 17.30 -16.68 7.80
N ALA A 91 17.30 -15.89 8.88
CA ALA A 91 18.50 -15.19 9.32
C ALA A 91 19.61 -16.24 9.45
N GLY A 92 20.61 -16.14 8.56
CA GLY A 92 21.75 -17.03 8.58
C GLY A 92 22.43 -17.00 9.95
N THR A 93 22.75 -18.21 10.40
CA THR A 93 23.56 -18.62 11.57
C THR A 93 24.58 -17.62 12.09
#